data_AF-A0A1F8PGS0-F1
#
_entry.id   AF-A0A1F8PGS0-F1
#
_cell.length_a   1.000
_cell.length_b   1.000
_cell.length_c   1.000
_cell.angle_alpha   90.00
_cell.angle_beta   90.00
_cell.angle_gamma   90.00
#
_symmetry.space_group_name_H-M   'P 1'
#
loop_
_entity.id
_entity.type
_entity.pdbx_description
1 polymer ?
#
loop_
_entity_poly.entity_id
_entity_poly.type
_entity_poly.pdbx_seq_one_letter_code
_entity_poly.pdbx_strand_id
1 'polypeptide(L)' 'MVNTKYNLKEVRPNEGLSAAKLSSLSGVNEKTIREIENGKIPGSKVTWGKIIIGLNKNPEKTRTWKVSDFK' A
#
# COMPACT_ATOMS: atom_id res chain seq x y z
N MET A 1 17.03 -17.11 3.31
CA MET A 1 15.55 -17.02 3.40
C MET A 1 15.16 -15.55 3.36
N VAL A 2 14.60 -15.05 2.25
CA VAL A 2 14.06 -13.69 2.22
C VAL A 2 12.65 -13.75 2.79
N ASN A 3 12.58 -13.60 4.10
CA ASN A 3 11.32 -13.50 4.84
C ASN A 3 10.73 -12.13 4.55
N THR A 4 9.62 -12.03 3.84
CA THR A 4 8.87 -10.76 3.81
C THR A 4 7.40 -10.96 3.51
N LYS A 5 6.63 -11.11 4.59
CA LYS A 5 5.23 -10.72 4.70
C LYS A 5 5.20 -9.19 4.76
N TYR A 6 5.17 -8.49 3.64
CA TYR A 6 5.17 -7.02 3.70
C TYR A 6 3.78 -6.52 4.09
N ASN A 7 3.67 -5.93 5.28
CA ASN A 7 2.48 -5.20 5.70
C ASN A 7 2.47 -3.82 5.01
N LEU A 8 1.34 -3.40 4.44
CA LEU A 8 1.18 -2.06 3.86
C LEU A 8 1.60 -0.95 4.83
N LYS A 9 1.37 -1.16 6.13
CA LYS A 9 1.75 -0.25 7.22
C LYS A 9 3.25 -0.01 7.31
N GLU A 10 4.07 -0.97 6.87
CA GLU A 10 5.53 -0.86 6.83
C GLU A 10 6.00 -0.35 5.47
N VAL A 11 5.40 -0.85 4.38
CA VAL A 11 5.79 -0.47 3.01
C VAL A 11 5.56 1.01 2.76
N ARG A 12 4.38 1.54 3.10
CA ARG A 12 4.03 2.93 2.83
C ARG A 12 5.03 3.93 3.45
N PRO A 13 5.36 3.87 4.76
CA PRO A 13 6.33 4.80 5.34
C PRO A 13 7.76 4.56 4.84
N ASN A 14 8.15 3.31 4.53
CA ASN A 14 9.46 3.03 3.93
C ASN A 14 9.61 3.66 2.53
N GLU A 15 8.49 3.90 1.86
CA GLU A 15 8.40 4.63 0.58
C GLU A 15 8.27 6.15 0.77
N GLY A 16 8.40 6.67 2.00
CA GLY A 16 8.28 8.09 2.31
C GLY A 16 6.87 8.65 2.22
N LEU A 17 5.85 7.80 2.09
CA LEU A 17 4.47 8.23 1.88
C LEU A 17 3.69 8.37 3.19
N SER A 18 2.90 9.44 3.30
CA SER A 18 1.81 9.51 4.27
C SER A 18 0.58 8.75 3.77
N ALA A 19 -0.33 8.36 4.67
CA ALA A 19 -1.58 7.70 4.29
C ALA A 19 -2.45 8.61 3.38
N ALA A 20 -2.48 9.92 3.67
CA ALA A 20 -3.13 10.92 2.83
C ALA A 20 -2.53 10.98 1.41
N LYS A 21 -1.19 10.96 1.29
CA LYS A 21 -0.52 10.99 -0.02
C LYS A 21 -0.80 9.73 -0.82
N LEU A 22 -0.74 8.55 -0.18
CA LEU A 22 -1.09 7.28 -0.83
C LEU A 22 -2.57 7.26 -1.26
N SER A 23 -3.46 7.84 -0.44
CA SER A 23 -4.88 8.02 -0.79
C SER A 23 -5.04 8.80 -2.09
N SER A 24 -4.38 9.96 -2.20
CA SER A 24 -4.42 10.76 -3.44
C SER A 24 -3.85 10.04 -4.65
N LEU A 25 -2.78 9.25 -4.50
CA LEU A 25 -2.16 8.53 -5.62
C LEU A 25 -2.95 7.30 -6.08
N SER A 26 -3.59 6.60 -5.14
CA SER A 26 -4.34 5.36 -5.39
C SER A 26 -5.83 5.58 -5.68
N GLY A 27 -6.38 6.71 -5.26
CA GLY A 27 -7.84 6.94 -5.26
C GLY A 27 -8.59 6.09 -4.23
N VAL A 28 -7.89 5.48 -3.27
CA VAL A 28 -8.50 4.76 -2.13
C VAL A 28 -8.54 5.72 -0.95
N ASN A 29 -9.67 5.81 -0.26
CA ASN A 29 -9.83 6.70 0.88
C ASN A 29 -8.78 6.42 1.97
N GLU A 30 -8.20 7.48 2.54
CA GLU A 30 -7.20 7.38 3.62
C GLU A 30 -7.68 6.52 4.79
N LYS A 31 -8.95 6.65 5.20
CA LYS A 31 -9.53 5.83 6.28
C LYS A 31 -9.47 4.35 5.93
N THR A 32 -9.84 3.98 4.71
CA THR A 32 -9.78 2.60 4.21
C THR A 32 -8.35 2.07 4.20
N ILE A 33 -7.38 2.89 3.78
CA ILE A 33 -5.95 2.53 3.86
C ILE A 33 -5.55 2.24 5.30
N ARG A 34 -5.89 3.11 6.26
CA ARG A 34 -5.58 2.91 7.67
C ARG A 34 -6.28 1.68 8.27
N GLU A 35 -7.52 1.40 7.88
CA GLU A 35 -8.24 0.21 8.33
C GLU A 35 -7.59 -1.08 7.81
N ILE A 36 -7.12 -1.08 6.56
CA ILE A 36 -6.32 -2.18 5.98
C ILE A 36 -4.99 -2.34 6.72
N GLU A 37 -4.24 -1.24 6.91
CA GLU A 37 -2.94 -1.25 7.60
C GLU A 37 -3.01 -1.80 9.03
N ASN A 38 -4.14 -1.57 9.71
CA ASN A 38 -4.36 -2.06 11.07
C ASN A 38 -5.11 -3.40 11.12
N GLY A 39 -5.34 -4.05 9.96
CA GLY A 39 -6.00 -5.35 9.89
C GLY A 39 -7.50 -5.34 10.26
N LYS A 40 -8.13 -4.16 10.35
CA LYS A 40 -9.58 -4.05 10.64
C LYS A 40 -10.43 -4.55 9.48
N ILE A 41 -9.95 -4.37 8.25
CA ILE A 41 -10.55 -4.92 7.04
C ILE A 41 -9.45 -5.55 6.17
N PRO A 42 -9.73 -6.64 5.45
CA PRO A 42 -8.72 -7.33 4.64
C PRO A 42 -8.39 -6.63 3.31
N GLY A 43 -9.27 -5.75 2.82
CA GLY A 43 -9.15 -5.12 1.50
C GLY A 43 -9.44 -6.08 0.34
N SER A 44 -10.23 -5.65 -0.66
CA SER A 44 -10.49 -6.48 -1.84
C SER A 44 -9.29 -6.53 -2.79
N LYS A 45 -9.24 -7.50 -3.72
CA LYS A 45 -8.23 -7.53 -4.79
C LYS A 45 -8.19 -6.22 -5.59
N VAL A 46 -9.35 -5.61 -5.83
CA VAL A 46 -9.46 -4.31 -6.53
C VAL A 46 -8.84 -3.19 -5.70
N THR A 47 -9.13 -3.15 -4.40
CA THR A 47 -8.58 -2.16 -3.47
C THR A 47 -7.06 -2.26 -3.40
N TRP A 48 -6.52 -3.47 -3.25
CA TRP A 48 -5.08 -3.72 -3.28
C TRP A 48 -4.45 -3.34 -4.62
N GLY A 49 -5.10 -3.64 -5.74
CA GLY A 49 -4.66 -3.19 -7.06
C GLY A 49 -4.51 -1.68 -7.15
N LYS A 50 -5.50 -0.92 -6.66
CA LYS A 50 -5.43 0.55 -6.60
C LYS A 50 -4.30 1.04 -5.70
N ILE A 51 -4.14 0.45 -4.52
CA ILE A 51 -3.07 0.78 -3.57
C ILE A 51 -1.69 0.57 -4.23
N ILE A 52 -1.49 -0.55 -4.91
CA ILE A 52 -0.24 -0.87 -5.62
C ILE A 52 0.03 0.12 -6.74
N ILE A 53 -0.99 0.50 -7.52
CA ILE A 53 -0.88 1.55 -8.53
C ILE A 53 -0.46 2.87 -7.87
N GLY A 54 -1.07 3.23 -6.75
CA GLY A 54 -0.71 4.43 -5.99
C GLY A 54 0.73 4.39 -5.50
N LEU A 55 1.18 3.26 -4.94
CA LEU A 55 2.58 3.05 -4.55
C LEU A 55 3.51 3.18 -5.76
N ASN A 56 3.18 2.56 -6.91
CA ASN A 56 3.98 2.64 -8.14
C ASN A 56 4.04 4.04 -8.74
N LYS A 57 3.06 4.90 -8.47
CA LYS A 57 3.05 6.32 -8.86
C LYS A 57 3.84 7.22 -7.92
N ASN A 58 4.43 6.69 -6.86
CA ASN A 58 5.32 7.45 -5.99
C ASN A 58 6.53 7.95 -6.81
N PRO A 59 6.76 9.27 -6.93
CA PRO A 59 7.85 9.80 -7.75
C PRO A 59 9.25 9.48 -7.21
N GLU A 60 9.36 9.15 -5.91
CA GLU A 60 10.63 8.83 -5.25
C GLU A 60 10.90 7.32 -5.16
N LYS A 61 10.13 6.54 -5.92
CA LYS A 61 10.13 5.08 -5.79
C LYS A 61 11.34 4.43 -6.44
N THR A 62 11.91 3.45 -5.73
CA THR A 62 13.02 2.62 -6.25
C THR A 62 12.63 1.18 -6.60
N ARG A 63 11.43 0.69 -6.20
CA ARG A 63 10.99 -0.71 -6.40
C ARG A 63 9.55 -0.82 -6.93
N THR A 64 9.25 -1.74 -7.84
CA THR A 64 7.86 -2.06 -8.28
C THR A 64 7.20 -3.13 -7.39
N TRP A 65 5.91 -2.96 -7.05
CA TRP A 65 5.15 -3.93 -6.23
C TRP A 65 4.11 -4.72 -7.05
N LYS A 66 3.86 -5.97 -6.65
CA LYS A 66 2.79 -6.85 -7.16
C LYS A 66 1.85 -7.25 -6.03
N VAL A 67 0.61 -7.67 -6.37
CA VAL A 67 -0.40 -8.08 -5.38
C VAL A 67 0.09 -9.25 -4.51
N SER A 68 0.90 -10.15 -5.07
CA SER A 68 1.51 -11.27 -4.34
C SER A 68 2.45 -10.86 -3.20
N ASP A 69 2.93 -9.61 -3.20
CA ASP A 69 3.86 -9.12 -2.19
C ASP A 69 3.14 -8.75 -0.87
N PHE A 70 1.81 -8.57 -0.93
CA PHE A 70 0.96 -8.29 0.22
C PHE A 70 0.24 -9.59 0.62
N LYS A 71 0.53 -10.10 1.81
CA LYS A 71 0.04 -11.38 2.33
C LYS A 71 -0.71 -11.21 3.65
#